data_AF-A0A368DZN8-F1
#
_entry.id   AF-A0A368DZN8-F1
#
_cell.length_a   1.000
_cell.length_b   1.000
_cell.length_c   1.000
_cell.angle_alpha   90.00
_cell.angle_beta   90.00
_cell.angle_gamma   90.00
#
_symmetry.space_group_name_H-M   'P 1'
#
loop_
_entity.id
_entity.type
_entity.pdbx_description
1 polymer ?
#
loop_
_entity_poly.entity_id
_entity_poly.type
_entity_poly.pdbx_seq_one_letter_code
_entity_poly.pdbx_strand_id
1 'polypeptide(L)'
;MLCEVISQTDIDMVCLDAEHSPFDRLTLDQCIFALRAGGMPSVVRVQALEAEHILNALDCGATGIVAPHIITAEDAHLAATRSQFGQGRGFAGSTRAAGYTSKSMAAHMKHSQDETVVIAQIEDKEALDNLEDIFATPGIDCFFIGRSDLTVSLGYNDPSHPDVVSAVEAICAKGKEANVRLGTFTANIEEIPSWRAQNVSLFILASDHGFMLQGARTFSEKVRAYF
;
A
#
# COMPACT_ATOMS: atom_id res chain seq x y z
N MET A 1 -6.72 -13.74 -14.07
CA MET A 1 -7.18 -12.96 -15.24
C MET A 1 -7.05 -11.46 -14.98
N LEU A 2 -7.78 -10.85 -14.03
CA LEU A 2 -7.73 -9.39 -13.83
C LEU A 2 -6.29 -8.86 -13.60
N CYS A 3 -5.52 -9.51 -12.72
CA CYS A 3 -4.12 -9.15 -12.48
C CYS A 3 -3.21 -9.32 -13.71
N GLU A 4 -3.53 -10.25 -14.61
CA GLU A 4 -2.81 -10.46 -15.87
C GLU A 4 -3.22 -9.44 -16.93
N VAL A 5 -4.48 -8.98 -16.90
CA VAL A 5 -4.98 -7.92 -17.78
C VAL A 5 -4.38 -6.58 -17.38
N ILE A 6 -4.38 -6.25 -16.08
CA ILE A 6 -3.85 -4.97 -15.60
C ILE A 6 -2.33 -4.88 -15.77
N SER A 7 -1.61 -6.01 -15.74
CA SER A 7 -0.16 -6.04 -15.98
C SER A 7 0.24 -5.74 -17.43
N GLN A 8 -0.73 -5.65 -18.36
CA GLN A 8 -0.50 -5.18 -19.73
C GLN A 8 -0.61 -3.66 -19.89
N THR A 9 -0.75 -2.91 -18.79
CA THR A 9 -0.89 -1.45 -18.79
C THR A 9 0.37 -0.78 -18.26
N ASP A 10 0.50 0.53 -18.46
CA ASP A 10 1.61 1.35 -17.95
C ASP A 10 1.41 1.82 -16.49
N ILE A 11 0.58 1.14 -15.72
CA ILE A 11 0.45 1.42 -14.29
C ILE A 11 1.76 1.03 -13.59
N ASP A 12 2.25 1.86 -12.65
CA ASP A 12 3.54 1.61 -12.01
C ASP A 12 3.52 0.46 -10.98
N MET A 13 2.37 0.25 -10.33
CA MET A 13 2.20 -0.80 -9.33
C MET A 13 0.72 -1.12 -9.03
N VAL A 14 0.47 -2.31 -8.49
CA VAL A 14 -0.85 -2.73 -7.99
C VAL A 14 -0.81 -2.96 -6.48
N CYS A 15 -1.78 -2.40 -5.75
CA CYS A 15 -2.01 -2.74 -4.34
C CYS A 15 -3.06 -3.86 -4.26
N LEU A 16 -2.69 -5.00 -3.72
CA LEU A 16 -3.63 -6.08 -3.37
C LEU A 16 -4.13 -5.83 -1.96
N ASP A 17 -5.40 -5.46 -1.83
CA ASP A 17 -5.98 -5.04 -0.56
C ASP A 17 -6.51 -6.21 0.25
N ALA A 18 -5.66 -6.82 1.08
CA ALA A 18 -6.06 -7.95 1.90
C ALA A 18 -6.79 -7.55 3.19
N GLU A 19 -6.90 -6.27 3.50
CA GLU A 19 -7.60 -5.73 4.66
C GLU A 19 -9.12 -5.63 4.43
N HIS A 20 -9.54 -5.11 3.26
CA HIS A 20 -10.96 -4.94 2.94
C HIS A 20 -11.46 -5.82 1.80
N SER A 21 -10.59 -6.60 1.16
CA SER A 21 -11.00 -7.59 0.14
C SER A 21 -10.73 -9.00 0.65
N PRO A 22 -11.47 -10.02 0.15
CA PRO A 22 -11.43 -11.39 0.68
C PRO A 22 -10.19 -12.16 0.18
N PHE A 23 -8.99 -11.63 0.42
CA PHE A 23 -7.74 -12.29 0.08
C PHE A 23 -7.26 -13.19 1.23
N ASP A 24 -7.04 -14.45 0.88
CA ASP A 24 -6.25 -15.40 1.66
C ASP A 24 -4.85 -15.56 1.03
N ARG A 25 -4.01 -16.40 1.64
CA ARG A 25 -2.64 -16.63 1.14
C ARG A 25 -2.63 -17.20 -0.28
N LEU A 26 -3.54 -18.10 -0.63
CA LEU A 26 -3.54 -18.77 -1.93
C LEU A 26 -3.95 -17.81 -3.05
N THR A 27 -4.98 -17.01 -2.80
CA THR A 27 -5.45 -15.98 -3.74
C THR A 27 -4.40 -14.87 -3.92
N LEU A 28 -3.71 -14.44 -2.86
CA LEU A 28 -2.55 -13.55 -2.97
C LEU A 28 -1.44 -14.16 -3.84
N ASP A 29 -1.05 -15.42 -3.61
CA ASP A 29 -0.02 -16.09 -4.41
C ASP A 29 -0.38 -16.13 -5.91
N GLN A 30 -1.64 -16.39 -6.24
CA GLN A 30 -2.13 -16.42 -7.62
C GLN A 30 -2.11 -15.03 -8.28
N CYS A 31 -2.55 -14.00 -7.57
CA CYS A 31 -2.53 -12.62 -8.05
C CYS A 31 -1.09 -12.13 -8.26
N ILE A 32 -0.22 -12.35 -7.28
CA ILE A 32 1.19 -11.95 -7.34
C ILE A 32 1.92 -12.72 -8.45
N PHE A 33 1.63 -14.01 -8.64
CA PHE A 33 2.15 -14.77 -9.78
C PHE A 33 1.82 -14.09 -11.12
N ALA A 34 0.57 -13.71 -11.34
CA ALA A 34 0.13 -13.07 -12.58
C ALA A 34 0.78 -11.69 -12.79
N LEU A 35 0.88 -10.87 -11.73
CA LEU A 35 1.51 -9.55 -11.79
C LEU A 35 3.01 -9.69 -12.12
N ARG A 36 3.71 -10.59 -11.44
CA ARG A 36 5.14 -10.87 -11.69
C ARG A 36 5.38 -11.41 -13.09
N ALA A 37 4.50 -12.25 -13.62
CA ALA A 37 4.61 -12.76 -14.98
C ALA A 37 4.50 -11.63 -16.04
N GLY A 38 3.73 -10.58 -15.74
CA GLY A 38 3.66 -9.36 -16.56
C GLY A 38 4.70 -8.29 -16.20
N GLY A 39 5.63 -8.55 -15.27
CA GLY A 39 6.63 -7.57 -14.84
C GLY A 39 6.08 -6.40 -14.02
N MET A 40 4.85 -6.52 -13.49
CA MET A 40 4.17 -5.48 -12.71
C MET A 40 4.51 -5.58 -11.21
N PRO A 41 5.10 -4.56 -10.58
CA PRO A 41 5.29 -4.51 -9.13
C PRO A 41 3.96 -4.59 -8.36
N SER A 42 4.00 -5.21 -7.19
CA SER A 42 2.79 -5.33 -6.37
C SER A 42 3.10 -5.19 -4.88
N VAL A 43 2.33 -4.37 -4.18
CA VAL A 43 2.32 -4.34 -2.71
C VAL A 43 1.05 -5.00 -2.20
N VAL A 44 1.09 -5.53 -0.97
CA VAL A 44 -0.09 -6.08 -0.29
C VAL A 44 -0.42 -5.20 0.90
N ARG A 45 -1.63 -4.63 0.95
CA ARG A 45 -2.14 -4.09 2.21
C ARG A 45 -2.54 -5.25 3.10
N VAL A 46 -1.76 -5.49 4.14
CA VAL A 46 -1.94 -6.67 5.02
C VAL A 46 -3.12 -6.46 5.95
N GLN A 47 -3.75 -7.56 6.39
CA GLN A 47 -4.94 -7.53 7.26
C GLN A 47 -4.71 -6.80 8.58
N ALA A 48 -3.52 -6.97 9.14
CA ALA A 48 -3.10 -6.41 10.40
C ALA A 48 -1.58 -6.42 10.45
N LEU A 49 -1.03 -5.66 11.39
CA LEU A 49 0.39 -5.67 11.72
C LEU A 49 0.74 -6.93 12.53
N GLU A 50 0.53 -8.12 11.95
CA GLU A 50 0.96 -9.40 12.51
C GLU A 50 2.04 -10.02 11.64
N ALA A 51 3.03 -10.65 12.27
CA ALA A 51 4.20 -11.18 11.58
C ALA A 51 3.82 -12.20 10.50
N GLU A 52 2.75 -12.98 10.70
CA GLU A 52 2.29 -13.96 9.72
C GLU A 52 1.70 -13.34 8.45
N HIS A 53 0.99 -12.21 8.55
CA HIS A 53 0.39 -11.54 7.39
C HIS A 53 1.47 -10.92 6.51
N ILE A 54 2.43 -10.24 7.13
CA ILE A 54 3.60 -9.66 6.45
C ILE A 54 4.45 -10.77 5.81
N LEU A 55 4.76 -11.83 6.56
CA LEU A 55 5.51 -12.98 6.05
C LEU A 55 4.81 -13.61 4.84
N ASN A 56 3.50 -13.85 4.92
CA ASN A 56 2.73 -14.46 3.84
C ASN A 56 2.78 -13.62 2.57
N ALA A 57 2.53 -12.30 2.66
CA ALA A 57 2.60 -11.39 1.52
C ALA A 57 3.98 -11.42 0.85
N LEU A 58 5.04 -11.30 1.65
CA LEU A 58 6.42 -11.24 1.14
C LEU A 58 6.93 -12.60 0.64
N ASP A 59 6.50 -13.73 1.21
CA ASP A 59 6.89 -15.07 0.74
C ASP A 59 6.20 -15.44 -0.58
N CYS A 60 4.95 -14.96 -0.76
CA CYS A 60 4.25 -14.99 -2.03
C CYS A 60 4.93 -14.12 -3.10
N GLY A 61 5.94 -13.33 -2.74
CA GLY A 61 6.78 -12.59 -3.68
C GLY A 61 6.27 -11.21 -4.05
N ALA A 62 5.43 -10.61 -3.21
CA ALA A 62 5.10 -9.18 -3.30
C ALA A 62 6.38 -8.33 -3.23
N THR A 63 6.39 -7.19 -3.92
CA THR A 63 7.45 -6.18 -3.85
C THR A 63 7.52 -5.54 -2.47
N GLY A 64 6.39 -5.47 -1.76
CA GLY A 64 6.31 -4.82 -0.47
C GLY A 64 4.96 -4.98 0.21
N ILE A 65 4.78 -4.26 1.31
CA ILE A 65 3.54 -4.22 2.08
C ILE A 65 3.07 -2.79 2.32
N VAL A 66 1.75 -2.65 2.50
CA VAL A 66 1.13 -1.50 3.17
C VAL A 66 0.65 -2.00 4.53
N ALA A 67 1.19 -1.45 5.60
CA ALA A 67 0.77 -1.75 6.97
C ALA A 67 -0.33 -0.75 7.37
N PRO A 68 -1.57 -1.22 7.61
CA PRO A 68 -2.65 -0.37 8.09
C PRO A 68 -2.43 0.05 9.54
N HIS A 69 -3.16 1.08 9.99
CA HIS A 69 -3.27 1.48 11.39
C HIS A 69 -1.93 1.72 12.12
N ILE A 70 -1.03 2.51 11.53
CA ILE A 70 0.22 2.93 12.18
C ILE A 70 -0.05 4.12 13.09
N ILE A 71 -0.18 3.86 14.40
CA ILE A 71 -0.56 4.85 15.41
C ILE A 71 0.65 5.38 16.17
N THR A 72 1.71 4.57 16.30
CA THR A 72 2.91 4.88 17.07
C THR A 72 4.20 4.56 16.31
N ALA A 73 5.32 5.08 16.80
CA ALA A 73 6.65 4.71 16.27
C ALA A 73 6.97 3.21 16.45
N GLU A 74 6.42 2.57 17.49
CA GLU A 74 6.57 1.12 17.67
C GLU A 74 5.84 0.35 16.57
N ASP A 75 4.64 0.79 16.17
CA ASP A 75 3.90 0.17 15.06
C ASP A 75 4.70 0.28 13.74
N ALA A 76 5.23 1.47 13.45
CA ALA A 76 6.10 1.68 12.29
C ALA A 76 7.36 0.79 12.37
N HIS A 77 7.98 0.68 13.55
CA HIS A 77 9.17 -0.12 13.75
C HIS A 77 8.89 -1.62 13.57
N LEU A 78 7.73 -2.10 14.03
CA LEU A 78 7.27 -3.46 13.79
C LEU A 78 7.02 -3.72 12.30
N ALA A 79 6.43 -2.77 11.56
CA ALA A 79 6.24 -2.89 10.11
C ALA A 79 7.57 -3.04 9.37
N ALA A 80 8.56 -2.20 9.72
CA ALA A 80 9.89 -2.22 9.15
C ALA A 80 10.63 -3.54 9.46
N THR A 81 10.70 -3.91 10.74
CA THR A 81 11.49 -5.07 11.18
C THR A 81 10.88 -6.41 10.76
N ARG A 82 9.55 -6.55 10.80
CA ARG A 82 8.86 -7.77 10.35
C ARG A 82 8.90 -7.98 8.85
N SER A 83 9.25 -6.94 8.08
CA SER A 83 9.48 -7.05 6.63
C SER A 83 10.90 -7.51 6.29
N GLN A 84 11.83 -7.52 7.26
CA GLN A 84 13.25 -7.77 7.04
C GLN A 84 13.76 -9.05 7.72
N PHE A 85 14.54 -9.85 6.97
CA PHE A 85 15.16 -11.06 7.52
C PHE A 85 16.14 -10.71 8.64
N GLY A 86 16.13 -11.52 9.71
CA GLY A 86 17.02 -11.34 10.86
C GLY A 86 16.61 -10.22 11.81
N GLN A 87 15.57 -9.44 11.48
CA GLN A 87 15.02 -8.38 12.34
C GLN A 87 13.61 -8.73 12.86
N GLY A 88 12.82 -9.43 12.06
CA GLY A 88 11.50 -9.92 12.47
C GLY A 88 10.88 -10.92 11.49
N ARG A 89 11.32 -10.92 10.21
CA ARG A 89 10.85 -11.86 9.20
C ARG A 89 11.52 -13.24 9.35
N GLY A 90 10.71 -14.29 9.41
CA GLY A 90 11.18 -15.68 9.35
C GLY A 90 11.76 -16.05 7.98
N PHE A 91 12.82 -16.86 7.94
CA PHE A 91 13.50 -17.24 6.69
C PHE A 91 12.98 -18.56 6.11
N ALA A 92 12.73 -18.58 4.80
CA ALA A 92 12.49 -19.81 4.04
C ALA A 92 13.10 -19.72 2.63
N GLY A 93 14.00 -20.65 2.29
CA GLY A 93 14.71 -20.66 1.00
C GLY A 93 13.91 -21.25 -0.18
N SER A 94 12.71 -21.74 0.05
CA SER A 94 11.89 -22.44 -0.95
C SER A 94 10.67 -21.64 -1.45
N THR A 95 10.47 -20.42 -0.96
CA THR A 95 9.34 -19.56 -1.29
C THR A 95 9.45 -19.00 -2.71
N ARG A 96 8.37 -18.37 -3.22
CA ARG A 96 8.42 -17.66 -4.51
C ARG A 96 9.43 -16.52 -4.46
N ALA A 97 9.52 -15.79 -3.35
CA ALA A 97 10.50 -14.73 -3.14
C ALA A 97 11.95 -15.23 -3.21
N ALA A 98 12.19 -16.46 -2.72
CA ALA A 98 13.47 -17.16 -2.83
C ALA A 98 13.72 -17.79 -4.21
N GLY A 99 12.78 -17.65 -5.16
CA GLY A 99 12.86 -18.25 -6.48
C GLY A 99 12.82 -19.78 -6.44
N TYR A 100 12.09 -20.37 -5.49
CA TYR A 100 11.97 -21.82 -5.34
C TYR A 100 13.34 -22.52 -5.26
N THR A 101 14.15 -22.15 -4.26
CA THR A 101 15.52 -22.65 -4.02
C THR A 101 16.57 -22.26 -5.07
N SER A 102 16.23 -21.44 -6.07
CA SER A 102 17.19 -20.96 -7.06
C SER A 102 18.14 -19.86 -6.54
N LYS A 103 17.76 -19.14 -5.47
CA LYS A 103 18.63 -18.16 -4.80
C LYS A 103 19.38 -18.81 -3.65
N SER A 104 20.66 -18.49 -3.50
CA SER A 104 21.38 -18.79 -2.26
C SER A 104 20.78 -18.00 -1.09
N MET A 105 20.98 -18.48 0.15
CA MET A 105 20.52 -17.77 1.35
C MET A 105 20.99 -16.31 1.37
N ALA A 106 22.28 -16.08 1.10
CA ALA A 106 22.87 -14.74 1.07
C ALA A 106 22.24 -13.86 -0.03
N ALA A 107 22.04 -14.40 -1.23
CA ALA A 107 21.43 -13.65 -2.34
C ALA A 107 19.96 -13.32 -2.06
N HIS A 108 19.20 -14.23 -1.46
CA HIS A 108 17.81 -13.98 -1.09
C HIS A 108 17.70 -12.91 0.00
N MET A 109 18.54 -13.00 1.05
CA MET A 109 18.56 -12.02 2.12
C MET A 109 18.94 -10.62 1.61
N LYS A 110 19.99 -10.53 0.78
CA LYS A 110 20.39 -9.27 0.16
C LYS A 110 19.29 -8.69 -0.72
N HIS A 111 18.68 -9.50 -1.59
CA HIS A 111 17.59 -9.03 -2.43
C HIS A 111 16.38 -8.54 -1.61
N SER A 112 16.03 -9.22 -0.52
CA SER A 112 14.97 -8.74 0.38
C SER A 112 15.32 -7.39 1.02
N GLN A 113 16.57 -7.22 1.44
CA GLN A 113 17.05 -5.97 2.03
C GLN A 113 17.03 -4.81 1.02
N ASP A 114 17.41 -5.08 -0.23
CA ASP A 114 17.55 -4.04 -1.26
C ASP A 114 16.20 -3.65 -1.90
N GLU A 115 15.23 -4.57 -1.95
CA GLU A 115 14.03 -4.42 -2.81
C GLU A 115 12.70 -4.43 -2.05
N THR A 116 12.66 -4.81 -0.77
CA THR A 116 11.38 -4.87 -0.03
C THR A 116 10.93 -3.47 0.35
N VAL A 117 9.77 -3.06 -0.17
CA VAL A 117 9.15 -1.76 0.13
C VAL A 117 8.22 -1.88 1.34
N VAL A 118 8.34 -0.96 2.30
CA VAL A 118 7.47 -0.87 3.48
C VAL A 118 6.72 0.47 3.46
N ILE A 119 5.40 0.39 3.38
CA ILE A 119 4.51 1.55 3.41
C ILE A 119 3.72 1.55 4.73
N ALA A 120 3.79 2.63 5.49
CA ALA A 120 3.10 2.79 6.78
C ALA A 120 1.87 3.69 6.61
N GLN A 121 0.67 3.17 6.85
CA GLN A 121 -0.58 3.92 6.66
C GLN A 121 -0.98 4.67 7.93
N ILE A 122 -1.18 5.98 7.78
CA ILE A 122 -1.60 6.93 8.80
C ILE A 122 -3.07 7.26 8.55
N GLU A 123 -3.93 6.74 9.40
CA GLU A 123 -5.38 6.81 9.19
C GLU A 123 -6.21 6.87 10.47
N ASP A 124 -5.56 6.92 11.62
CA ASP A 124 -6.19 7.04 12.93
C ASP A 124 -5.87 8.41 13.53
N LYS A 125 -6.85 8.99 14.23
CA LYS A 125 -6.71 10.28 14.90
C LYS A 125 -5.55 10.26 15.90
N GLU A 126 -5.36 9.16 16.61
CA GLU A 126 -4.29 8.97 17.59
C GLU A 126 -2.89 9.06 16.96
N ALA A 127 -2.75 8.74 15.67
CA ALA A 127 -1.47 8.86 14.97
C ALA A 127 -1.02 10.32 14.82
N LEU A 128 -1.95 11.27 14.81
CA LEU A 128 -1.66 12.70 14.64
C LEU A 128 -0.77 13.26 15.75
N ASP A 129 -0.92 12.72 16.97
CA ASP A 129 -0.13 13.11 18.13
C ASP A 129 1.30 12.52 18.12
N ASN A 130 1.55 11.51 17.26
CA ASN A 130 2.80 10.74 17.22
C ASN A 130 3.58 10.90 15.90
N LEU A 131 3.16 11.80 15.00
CA LEU A 131 3.70 11.90 13.63
C LEU A 131 5.22 12.08 13.57
N GLU A 132 5.80 12.86 14.48
CA GLU A 132 7.25 13.10 14.50
C GLU A 132 8.04 11.81 14.79
N ASP A 133 7.62 11.06 15.80
CA ASP A 133 8.26 9.80 16.18
C ASP A 133 8.01 8.71 15.13
N ILE A 134 6.80 8.66 14.55
CA ILE A 134 6.47 7.77 13.44
C ILE A 134 7.39 8.05 12.23
N PHE A 135 7.51 9.31 11.80
CA PHE A 135 8.33 9.68 10.65
C PHE A 135 9.83 9.51 10.89
N ALA A 136 10.28 9.55 12.15
CA ALA A 136 11.66 9.26 12.51
C ALA A 136 12.02 7.76 12.44
N THR A 137 11.03 6.87 12.26
CA THR A 137 11.23 5.42 12.29
C THR A 137 12.00 4.94 11.05
N PRO A 138 13.16 4.27 11.22
CA PRO A 138 13.93 3.76 10.09
C PRO A 138 13.25 2.55 9.43
N GLY A 139 13.48 2.39 8.13
CA GLY A 139 12.98 1.24 7.36
C GLY A 139 11.55 1.38 6.85
N ILE A 140 10.96 2.58 6.93
CA ILE A 140 9.74 2.94 6.21
C ILE A 140 10.11 3.72 4.95
N ASP A 141 9.65 3.26 3.80
CA ASP A 141 9.95 3.88 2.50
C ASP A 141 8.96 4.98 2.13
N CYS A 142 7.72 4.87 2.61
CA CYS A 142 6.64 5.82 2.38
C CYS A 142 5.63 5.77 3.51
N PHE A 143 5.11 6.94 3.91
CA PHE A 143 3.94 7.02 4.77
C PHE A 143 2.71 7.32 3.91
N PHE A 144 1.61 6.60 4.12
CA PHE A 144 0.42 6.67 3.28
C PHE A 144 -0.74 7.28 4.06
N ILE A 145 -1.40 8.29 3.50
CA ILE A 145 -2.52 8.99 4.14
C ILE A 145 -3.81 8.25 3.81
N GLY A 146 -4.35 7.51 4.78
CA GLY A 146 -5.67 6.86 4.68
C GLY A 146 -6.79 7.87 4.93
N ARG A 147 -7.03 8.79 3.99
CA ARG A 147 -7.95 9.93 4.20
C ARG A 147 -9.37 9.50 4.60
N SER A 148 -9.87 8.40 4.04
CA SER A 148 -11.23 7.90 4.33
C SER A 148 -11.36 7.45 5.78
N ASP A 149 -10.46 6.58 6.25
CA ASP A 149 -10.48 6.11 7.63
C ASP A 149 -10.13 7.23 8.62
N LEU A 150 -9.22 8.14 8.25
CA LEU A 150 -8.93 9.34 9.05
C LEU A 150 -10.18 10.23 9.23
N THR A 151 -10.99 10.37 8.17
CA THR A 151 -12.27 11.10 8.24
C THR A 151 -13.19 10.48 9.29
N VAL A 152 -13.33 9.15 9.26
CA VAL A 152 -14.18 8.41 10.20
C VAL A 152 -13.62 8.45 11.62
N SER A 153 -12.31 8.27 11.78
CA SER A 153 -11.60 8.30 13.06
C SER A 153 -11.70 9.67 13.75
N LEU A 154 -11.74 10.76 12.97
CA LEU A 154 -12.00 12.12 13.45
C LEU A 154 -13.48 12.38 13.81
N GLY A 155 -14.39 11.44 13.55
CA GLY A 155 -15.82 11.56 13.83
C GLY A 155 -16.63 12.23 12.72
N TYR A 156 -16.09 12.30 11.50
CA TYR A 156 -16.72 12.91 10.34
C TYR A 156 -17.13 11.87 9.30
N ASN A 157 -17.95 12.29 8.33
CA ASN A 157 -18.38 11.48 7.19
C ASN A 157 -18.13 12.18 5.84
N ASP A 158 -17.42 13.31 5.88
CA ASP A 158 -17.08 14.13 4.72
C ASP A 158 -15.57 14.44 4.75
N PRO A 159 -14.77 13.94 3.79
CA PRO A 159 -13.34 14.19 3.74
C PRO A 159 -12.99 15.66 3.45
N SER A 160 -13.97 16.48 3.05
CA SER A 160 -13.80 17.93 2.87
C SER A 160 -14.06 18.74 4.14
N HIS A 161 -14.43 18.08 5.26
CA HIS A 161 -14.62 18.77 6.54
C HIS A 161 -13.32 19.50 6.95
N PRO A 162 -13.39 20.78 7.43
CA PRO A 162 -12.19 21.58 7.73
C PRO A 162 -11.18 20.91 8.65
N ASP A 163 -11.65 20.15 9.65
CA ASP A 163 -10.76 19.42 10.58
C ASP A 163 -10.03 18.25 9.91
N VAL A 164 -10.67 17.57 8.95
CA VAL A 164 -10.04 16.49 8.17
C VAL A 164 -8.99 17.08 7.24
N VAL A 165 -9.33 18.16 6.55
CA VAL A 165 -8.39 18.89 5.69
C VAL A 165 -7.19 19.37 6.52
N SER A 166 -7.43 19.99 7.68
CA SER A 166 -6.38 20.45 8.58
C SER A 166 -5.48 19.30 9.08
N ALA A 167 -6.06 18.14 9.39
CA ALA A 167 -5.29 16.96 9.80
C ALA A 167 -4.40 16.44 8.67
N VAL A 168 -4.93 16.34 7.45
CA VAL A 168 -4.16 15.96 6.25
C VAL A 168 -3.05 16.96 5.95
N GLU A 169 -3.33 18.26 6.03
CA GLU A 169 -2.32 19.31 5.85
C GLU A 169 -1.23 19.24 6.92
N ALA A 170 -1.58 18.94 8.18
CA ALA A 170 -0.62 18.73 9.25
C ALA A 170 0.28 17.51 9.02
N ILE A 171 -0.28 16.38 8.55
CA ILE A 171 0.50 15.20 8.13
C ILE A 171 1.47 15.58 7.01
N CYS A 172 1.01 16.31 6.00
CA CYS A 172 1.84 16.73 4.88
C CYS A 172 2.97 17.69 5.31
N ALA A 173 2.65 18.67 6.16
CA ALA A 173 3.62 19.63 6.68
C ALA A 173 4.72 18.93 7.49
N LYS A 174 4.34 18.09 8.46
CA LYS A 174 5.30 17.33 9.28
C LYS A 174 6.10 16.33 8.44
N GLY A 175 5.47 15.67 7.47
CA GLY A 175 6.17 14.75 6.57
C GLY A 175 7.22 15.45 5.72
N LYS A 176 6.93 16.68 5.28
CA LYS A 176 7.90 17.54 4.59
C LYS A 176 9.05 17.98 5.50
N GLU A 177 8.76 18.37 6.74
CA GLU A 177 9.78 18.73 7.74
C GLU A 177 10.71 17.55 8.06
N ALA A 178 10.15 16.34 8.18
CA ALA A 178 10.90 15.10 8.39
C ALA A 178 11.59 14.55 7.13
N ASN A 179 11.37 15.17 5.96
CA ASN A 179 11.90 14.74 4.66
C ASN A 179 11.54 13.28 4.31
N VAL A 180 10.32 12.85 4.64
CA VAL A 180 9.79 11.53 4.31
C VAL A 180 8.93 11.59 3.04
N ARG A 181 8.77 10.44 2.37
CA ARG A 181 7.88 10.31 1.21
C ARG A 181 6.47 10.06 1.69
N LEU A 182 5.52 10.73 1.03
CA LEU A 182 4.10 10.57 1.31
C LEU A 182 3.36 9.93 0.14
N GLY A 183 2.31 9.18 0.46
CA GLY A 183 1.36 8.62 -0.48
C GLY A 183 -0.08 8.87 -0.07
N THR A 184 -1.02 8.76 -1.00
CA THR A 184 -2.45 8.86 -0.67
C THR A 184 -3.32 8.13 -1.71
N PHE A 185 -4.57 7.89 -1.34
CA PHE A 185 -5.61 7.53 -2.30
C PHE A 185 -6.31 8.79 -2.79
N THR A 186 -6.42 8.96 -4.11
CA THR A 186 -7.33 9.95 -4.69
C THR A 186 -7.90 9.46 -6.01
N ALA A 187 -9.23 9.37 -6.08
CA ALA A 187 -9.93 9.11 -7.33
C ALA A 187 -10.04 10.35 -8.22
N ASN A 188 -9.72 11.54 -7.69
CA ASN A 188 -9.73 12.78 -8.44
C ASN A 188 -8.31 13.14 -8.89
N ILE A 189 -7.96 12.75 -10.11
CA ILE A 189 -6.63 13.00 -10.68
C ILE A 189 -6.29 14.49 -10.80
N GLU A 190 -7.30 15.39 -10.77
CA GLU A 190 -7.08 16.84 -10.79
C GLU A 190 -6.46 17.35 -9.48
N GLU A 191 -6.52 16.58 -8.39
CA GLU A 191 -5.86 16.92 -7.12
C GLU A 191 -4.35 16.63 -7.14
N ILE A 192 -3.85 15.81 -8.07
CA ILE A 192 -2.45 15.35 -8.09
C ILE A 192 -1.45 16.52 -8.02
N PRO A 193 -1.60 17.64 -8.79
CA PRO A 193 -0.67 18.76 -8.69
C PRO A 193 -0.61 19.38 -7.28
N SER A 194 -1.75 19.48 -6.59
CA SER A 194 -1.81 19.99 -5.21
C SER A 194 -1.11 19.05 -4.24
N TRP A 195 -1.37 17.74 -4.35
CA TRP A 195 -0.70 16.73 -3.54
C TRP A 195 0.82 16.71 -3.76
N ARG A 196 1.28 16.85 -5.01
CA ARG A 196 2.71 16.93 -5.32
C ARG A 196 3.37 18.16 -4.71
N ALA A 197 2.68 19.30 -4.65
CA ALA A 197 3.19 20.50 -3.97
C ALA A 197 3.38 20.27 -2.46
N GLN A 198 2.70 19.27 -1.90
CA GLN A 198 2.78 18.83 -0.50
C GLN A 198 3.72 17.62 -0.29
N ASN A 199 4.63 17.34 -1.25
CA ASN A 199 5.60 16.24 -1.20
C ASN A 199 4.99 14.82 -1.24
N VAL A 200 3.75 14.68 -1.71
CA VAL A 200 3.15 13.38 -2.01
C VAL A 200 3.63 12.88 -3.37
N SER A 201 4.12 11.64 -3.43
CA SER A 201 4.69 11.04 -4.64
C SER A 201 4.14 9.66 -4.98
N LEU A 202 3.45 8.99 -4.05
CA LEU A 202 2.76 7.72 -4.30
C LEU A 202 1.25 7.96 -4.37
N PHE A 203 0.59 7.43 -5.39
CA PHE A 203 -0.84 7.62 -5.58
C PHE A 203 -1.54 6.29 -5.88
N ILE A 204 -2.54 5.94 -5.08
CA ILE A 204 -3.54 4.95 -5.48
C ILE A 204 -4.71 5.71 -6.10
N LEU A 205 -4.91 5.52 -7.41
CA LEU A 205 -5.78 6.40 -8.21
C LEU A 205 -7.17 5.82 -8.49
N ALA A 206 -7.32 4.51 -8.37
CA ALA A 206 -8.56 3.81 -8.68
C ALA A 206 -8.56 2.42 -8.03
N SER A 207 -9.71 1.75 -8.11
CA SER A 207 -9.85 0.33 -7.85
C SER A 207 -10.32 -0.40 -9.10
N ASP A 208 -10.08 -1.70 -9.13
CA ASP A 208 -10.63 -2.61 -10.14
C ASP A 208 -12.16 -2.59 -10.19
N HIS A 209 -12.82 -2.56 -9.04
CA HIS A 209 -14.28 -2.35 -8.94
C HIS A 209 -14.69 -1.06 -9.66
N GLY A 210 -13.94 0.03 -9.45
CA GLY A 210 -14.15 1.31 -10.11
C GLY A 210 -14.04 1.20 -11.63
N PHE A 211 -12.94 0.63 -12.13
CA PHE A 211 -12.74 0.43 -13.58
C PHE A 211 -13.83 -0.46 -14.20
N MET A 212 -14.17 -1.59 -13.56
CA MET A 212 -15.16 -2.53 -14.08
C MET A 212 -16.56 -1.91 -14.13
N LEU A 213 -17.00 -1.28 -13.04
CA LEU A 213 -18.33 -0.64 -12.98
C LEU A 213 -18.43 0.53 -13.96
N GLN A 214 -17.38 1.36 -14.06
CA GLN A 214 -17.38 2.50 -14.99
C GLN A 214 -17.45 2.04 -16.44
N GLY A 215 -16.66 1.04 -16.82
CA GLY A 215 -16.67 0.45 -18.16
C GLY A 215 -18.04 -0.15 -18.50
N ALA A 216 -18.61 -0.93 -17.59
CA ALA A 216 -19.93 -1.55 -17.76
C ALA A 216 -21.06 -0.52 -17.87
N ARG A 217 -21.07 0.52 -17.03
CA ARG A 217 -22.06 1.62 -17.08
C ARG A 217 -21.98 2.36 -18.41
N THR A 218 -20.79 2.79 -18.80
CA THR A 218 -20.55 3.50 -20.06
C THR A 218 -21.00 2.68 -21.27
N PHE A 219 -20.74 1.36 -21.26
CA PHE A 219 -21.19 0.47 -22.33
C PHE A 219 -22.71 0.32 -22.33
N SER A 220 -23.32 0.09 -21.15
CA SER A 220 -24.78 -0.05 -21.00
C SER A 220 -25.54 1.19 -21.47
N GLU A 221 -25.08 2.39 -21.12
CA GLU A 221 -25.67 3.66 -21.57
C GLU A 221 -25.67 3.79 -23.09
N LYS A 222 -24.54 3.48 -23.73
CA LYS A 222 -24.41 3.50 -25.20
C LYS A 222 -25.36 2.52 -25.87
N VAL A 223 -25.52 1.32 -25.33
CA VAL A 223 -26.44 0.31 -25.89
C VAL A 223 -27.89 0.70 -25.67
N ARG A 224 -28.23 1.22 -24.48
CA ARG A 224 -29.59 1.67 -24.15
C ARG A 224 -30.04 2.84 -25.01
N ALA A 225 -29.14 3.66 -25.52
CA ALA A 225 -29.50 4.74 -26.45
C ALA A 225 -30.11 4.26 -27.78
N TYR A 226 -30.05 2.95 -28.08
CA TYR A 226 -30.69 2.35 -29.27
C TYR A 226 -32.10 1.78 -29.01
N PHE A 227 -32.60 1.80 -27.77
CA PHE A 227 -33.92 1.29 -27.37
C PHE A 227 -34.72 2.36 -26.63
#